data_AF-A0A6J4U0W0-F1
#
_entry.id   AF-A0A6J4U0W0-F1
#
_cell.length_a   1.000
_cell.length_b   1.000
_cell.length_c   1.000
_cell.angle_alpha   90.00
_cell.angle_beta   90.00
_cell.angle_gamma   90.00
#
_symmetry.space_group_name_H-M   'P 1'
#
loop_
_entity.id
_entity.type
_entity.pdbx_description
1 polymer ?
#
loop_
_entity_poly.entity_id
_entity_poly.type
_entity_poly.pdbx_seq_one_letter_code
_entity_poly.pdbx_strand_id
1 'polypeptide(L)' 'MGHILDSQRYGFHLVEQAIDRRALIVTMRSRKAWCAQVPGLATYDRLHACSNPRNPSISPRSLPAAFPEIERILRA' A
#
# COMPACT_ATOMS: atom_id res chain seq x y z
N MET A 1 -6.63 13.60 -19.73
CA MET A 1 -5.76 12.67 -18.97
C MET A 1 -4.64 13.50 -18.39
N GLY A 2 -4.46 13.54 -17.06
CA GLY A 2 -3.38 14.31 -16.43
C GLY A 2 -2.02 13.66 -16.68
N HIS A 3 -0.99 14.46 -16.92
CA HIS A 3 0.39 13.96 -17.02
C HIS A 3 0.87 13.44 -15.66
N ILE A 4 1.62 12.33 -15.65
CA ILE A 4 2.23 11.81 -14.42
C ILE A 4 3.36 12.74 -13.99
N LEU A 5 3.30 13.23 -12.77
CA LEU A 5 4.34 14.12 -12.22
C LEU A 5 5.58 13.31 -11.83
N ASP A 6 6.77 13.92 -11.88
CA ASP A 6 8.00 13.24 -11.47
C ASP A 6 7.97 12.81 -10.00
N SER A 7 7.30 13.59 -9.15
CA SER A 7 7.03 13.20 -7.75
C SER A 7 6.18 11.93 -7.64
N GLN A 8 5.23 11.72 -8.57
CA GLN A 8 4.44 10.50 -8.64
C GLN A 8 5.28 9.33 -9.13
N ARG A 9 6.13 9.52 -10.15
CA ARG A 9 7.08 8.50 -10.63
C ARG A 9 7.99 8.01 -9.51
N TYR A 10 8.55 8.94 -8.75
CA TYR A 10 9.37 8.59 -7.59
C TYR A 10 8.57 7.82 -6.53
N GLY A 11 7.33 8.21 -6.27
CA GLY A 11 6.43 7.46 -5.40
C GLY A 11 6.18 6.02 -5.88
N PHE A 12 5.99 5.82 -7.19
CA PHE A 12 5.84 4.47 -7.78
C PHE A 12 7.11 3.66 -7.61
N HIS A 13 8.27 4.26 -7.89
CA HIS A 13 9.58 3.61 -7.71
C HIS A 13 9.81 3.14 -6.26
N LEU A 14 9.44 3.94 -5.25
CA LEU A 14 9.55 3.54 -3.85
C LEU A 14 8.65 2.33 -3.51
N VAL A 15 7.51 2.19 -4.17
CA VAL A 15 6.61 1.04 -4.01
C VAL A 15 7.17 -0.19 -4.73
N GLU A 16 7.85 -0.03 -5.87
CA GLU A 16 8.58 -1.13 -6.52
C GLU A 16 9.70 -1.65 -5.62
N GLN A 17 10.54 -0.76 -5.08
CA GLN A 17 11.55 -1.13 -4.08
C GLN A 17 10.94 -1.69 -2.79
N ALA A 18 9.73 -1.22 -2.44
CA ALA A 18 8.69 -1.85 -1.62
C ALA A 18 8.66 -3.37 -1.70
N ILE A 19 8.26 -3.79 -2.90
CA ILE A 19 7.98 -5.16 -3.28
C ILE A 19 9.29 -5.95 -3.33
N ASP A 20 10.35 -5.38 -3.92
CA ASP A 20 11.64 -6.06 -4.09
C ASP A 20 12.26 -6.50 -2.76
N ARG A 21 12.19 -5.64 -1.73
CA ARG A 21 12.67 -5.99 -0.38
C ARG A 21 11.67 -6.79 0.47
N ARG A 22 10.56 -7.22 -0.13
CA ARG A 22 9.45 -7.94 0.51
C ARG A 22 8.83 -7.19 1.71
N ALA A 23 8.69 -5.86 1.63
CA ALA A 23 8.07 -5.08 2.70
C ALA A 23 6.57 -5.38 2.85
N LEU A 24 6.01 -5.22 4.05
CA LEU A 24 4.56 -5.17 4.22
C LEU A 24 4.04 -3.82 3.69
N ILE A 25 3.07 -3.84 2.77
CA ILE A 25 2.51 -2.63 2.15
C ILE A 25 1.04 -2.48 2.57
N VAL A 26 0.68 -1.28 3.03
CA VAL A 26 -0.70 -0.92 3.35
C VAL A 26 -1.19 0.15 2.38
N THR A 27 -2.15 -0.19 1.53
CA THR A 27 -2.82 0.78 0.67
C THR A 27 -4.07 1.34 1.36
N MET A 28 -3.96 2.58 1.83
CA MET A 28 -5.06 3.25 2.52
C MET A 28 -6.18 3.70 1.56
N ARG A 29 -5.82 4.15 0.35
CA ARG A 29 -6.77 4.65 -0.66
C ARG A 29 -6.30 4.34 -2.08
N SER A 30 -7.19 4.52 -3.05
CA SER A 30 -6.86 4.51 -4.48
C SER A 30 -6.15 3.25 -4.97
N ARG A 31 -6.46 2.08 -4.38
CA ARG A 31 -5.82 0.80 -4.71
C ARG A 31 -5.78 0.53 -6.21
N LYS A 32 -6.88 0.76 -6.91
CA LYS A 32 -6.96 0.57 -8.37
C LYS A 32 -5.96 1.46 -9.12
N ALA A 33 -5.81 2.72 -8.72
CA ALA A 33 -4.87 3.64 -9.35
C ALA A 33 -3.41 3.23 -9.06
N TRP A 34 -3.11 2.82 -7.83
CA TRP A 34 -1.79 2.28 -7.50
C TRP A 34 -1.44 1.02 -8.28
N CYS A 35 -2.36 0.06 -8.37
CA CYS A 35 -2.14 -1.18 -9.13
C CYS A 35 -1.99 -0.92 -10.64
N ALA A 36 -2.62 0.12 -11.18
CA ALA A 36 -2.46 0.49 -12.58
C ALA A 36 -1.07 1.09 -12.88
N GLN A 37 -0.47 1.79 -11.91
CA GLN A 37 0.85 2.42 -12.06
C GLN A 37 2.01 1.51 -11.61
N VAL A 38 1.76 0.61 -10.66
CA VAL A 38 2.70 -0.39 -10.17
C VAL A 38 2.05 -1.78 -10.33
N PRO A 39 2.12 -2.40 -11.51
CA PRO A 39 1.41 -3.65 -11.80
C PRO A 39 1.75 -4.80 -10.85
N GLY A 40 3.01 -4.90 -10.41
CA GLY A 40 3.46 -5.92 -9.45
C GLY A 40 2.73 -5.86 -8.11
N LEU A 41 2.17 -4.70 -7.75
CA LEU A 41 1.39 -4.52 -6.53
C LEU A 41 0.07 -5.30 -6.56
N ALA A 42 -0.50 -5.55 -7.75
CA ALA A 42 -1.80 -6.21 -7.89
C ALA A 42 -1.77 -7.68 -7.44
N THR A 43 -0.62 -8.35 -7.62
CA THR A 43 -0.38 -9.76 -7.29
C THR A 43 0.48 -9.93 -6.04
N TYR A 44 0.81 -8.84 -5.35
CA TYR A 44 1.69 -8.88 -4.20
C TYR A 44 0.97 -9.42 -2.95
N ASP A 45 1.51 -10.50 -2.39
CA ASP A 45 0.92 -11.28 -1.28
C ASP A 45 0.93 -10.52 0.06
N ARG A 46 1.90 -9.63 0.28
CA ARG A 46 2.03 -8.80 1.49
C ARG A 46 1.40 -7.40 1.34
N LEU A 47 0.42 -7.28 0.45
CA LEU A 47 -0.42 -6.08 0.30
C LEU A 47 -1.70 -6.19 1.12
N HIS A 48 -1.94 -5.20 1.98
CA HIS A 48 -3.21 -5.04 2.68
C HIS A 48 -3.87 -3.71 2.29
N ALA A 49 -5.20 -3.67 2.31
CA ALA A 49 -5.96 -2.47 1.97
C ALA A 49 -7.01 -2.17 3.03
N CYS A 50 -7.19 -0.88 3.34
CA CYS A 50 -8.26 -0.45 4.24
C CYS A 50 -9.63 -0.73 3.62
N SER A 51 -10.59 -1.15 4.44
CA SER A 51 -11.96 -1.48 4.00
C SER A 51 -12.77 -0.24 3.58
N ASN A 52 -12.51 0.92 4.17
CA ASN A 52 -13.17 2.19 3.82
C ASN A 52 -12.17 3.21 3.24
N PRO A 53 -12.12 3.37 1.90
CA PRO A 53 -11.20 4.32 1.27
C PRO A 53 -11.59 5.80 1.46
N ARG A 54 -12.82 6.10 1.91
CA ARG A 54 -13.25 7.48 2.18
C ARG A 54 -12.78 7.98 3.54
N ASN A 55 -12.61 7.08 4.50
CA ASN A 55 -12.08 7.39 5.83
C ASN A 55 -11.13 6.27 6.28
N PRO A 56 -9.93 6.18 5.69
CA PRO A 56 -9.00 5.11 5.97
C PRO A 56 -8.35 5.31 7.34
N SER A 57 -8.27 4.24 8.13
CA SER A 57 -7.51 4.19 9.36
C SER A 57 -6.71 2.90 9.43
N ILE A 58 -5.53 2.94 10.04
CA ILE A 58 -4.78 1.76 10.42
C ILE A 58 -5.26 1.38 11.82
N SER A 59 -6.17 0.41 11.89
CA SER A 59 -6.81 -0.03 13.14
C SER A 59 -7.16 -1.51 13.07
N PRO A 60 -7.35 -2.22 14.21
CA PRO A 60 -7.76 -3.63 14.21
C PRO A 60 -9.05 -3.86 13.41
N ARG A 61 -9.97 -2.89 13.44
CA ARG A 61 -11.24 -2.97 12.71
C ARG A 61 -11.07 -2.86 11.19
N SER A 62 -10.14 -2.00 10.75
CA SER A 62 -9.92 -1.72 9.32
C SER A 62 -9.06 -2.81 8.66
N LEU A 63 -8.10 -3.37 9.41
CA LEU A 63 -7.11 -4.32 8.94
C LEU A 63 -6.99 -5.53 9.88
N PRO A 64 -8.07 -6.30 10.15
CA PRO A 64 -8.09 -7.28 11.24
C PRO A 64 -7.00 -8.35 11.14
N ALA A 65 -6.72 -8.86 9.94
CA ALA A 65 -5.67 -9.86 9.73
C ALA A 65 -4.25 -9.29 9.78
N ALA A 66 -4.06 -8.06 9.29
CA ALA A 66 -2.73 -7.47 9.12
C ALA A 66 -2.29 -6.60 10.31
N PHE A 67 -3.24 -6.08 11.08
CA PHE A 67 -2.97 -5.11 12.15
C PHE A 67 -1.98 -5.64 13.20
N PRO A 68 -2.05 -6.91 13.67
CA PRO A 68 -1.07 -7.42 14.63
C PRO A 68 0.38 -7.39 14.10
N GLU A 69 0.58 -7.73 12.82
CA GLU A 69 1.92 -7.67 12.21
C GLU A 69 2.39 -6.23 12.03
N ILE A 70 1.50 -5.33 11.59
CA ILE A 70 1.80 -3.89 11.44
C ILE A 70 2.21 -3.29 12.78
N GLU A 71 1.46 -3.55 13.85
CA GLU A 71 1.78 -3.06 15.20
C GLU A 71 3.14 -3.58 15.68
N ARG A 72 3.43 -4.86 15.46
CA ARG A 72 4.73 -5.45 15.80
C ARG A 72 5.89 -4.76 15.05
N ILE A 73 5.73 -4.48 13.76
CA ILE A 73 6.76 -3.81 12.95
C ILE A 73 7.02 -2.39 13.45
N LEU A 74 5.98 -1.63 13.81
CA LEU A 74 6.12 -0.23 14.22
C LEU A 74 6.66 -0.04 15.65
N ARG A 75 6.63 -1.08 16.47
CA ARG A 75 7.16 -1.07 17.84
C ARG A 75 8.58 -1.62 17.95
N ALA A 76 9.11 -2.21 16.89
CA ALA A 76 10.48 -2.71 16.80
C ALA A 76 11.45 -1.56 16.50
#